data_AF-A0A835UME0-F1
#
_entry.id   AF-A0A835UME0-F1
#
_cell.length_a   1.000
_cell.length_b   1.000
_cell.length_c   1.000
_cell.angle_alpha   90.00
_cell.angle_beta   90.00
_cell.angle_gamma   90.00
#
_symmetry.space_group_name_H-M   'P 1'
#
loop_
_entity.id
_entity.type
_entity.pdbx_description
1 polymer ?
#
loop_
_entity_poly.entity_id
_entity_poly.type
_entity_poly.pdbx_seq_one_letter_code
_entity_poly.pdbx_strand_id
1 'polypeptide(L)'
;MGSTWEWGSDNCSSSVMPEEASRAMEELLPKASVVYPNIKKWGRVGARAGLRAMPPLTPLGSLPLLGCVTEMVAGGKDGSCRYWLVGGLGSRGLLYHGLLGKMVAQAVIYSDEVVLPSELTSWKKMAVWRKAS
;
A
#
# COMPACT_ATOMS: atom_id res chain seq x y z
N MET A 1 10.17 5.43 18.01
CA MET A 1 9.79 4.04 17.67
C MET A 1 9.21 4.05 16.26
N GLY A 2 9.35 2.99 15.48
CA GLY A 2 9.02 2.98 14.05
C GLY A 2 8.46 1.64 13.59
N SER A 3 8.68 1.27 12.32
CA SER A 3 8.34 -0.04 11.77
C SER A 3 9.58 -0.75 11.26
N THR A 4 9.64 -2.07 11.40
CA THR A 4 10.55 -2.91 10.62
C THR A 4 10.09 -2.98 9.15
N TRP A 5 10.91 -3.54 8.29
CA TRP A 5 10.59 -3.74 6.87
C TRP A 5 11.02 -5.13 6.41
N GLU A 6 10.07 -5.91 5.94
CA GLU A 6 10.31 -7.23 5.35
C GLU A 6 9.65 -7.28 3.97
N TRP A 7 10.46 -7.48 2.92
CA TRP A 7 9.98 -7.60 1.55
C TRP A 7 9.49 -9.02 1.26
N GLY A 8 8.35 -9.15 0.59
CA GLY A 8 7.84 -10.44 0.13
C GLY A 8 7.13 -11.29 1.20
N SER A 9 6.92 -10.75 2.40
CA SER A 9 6.09 -11.39 3.42
C SER A 9 4.62 -11.44 2.96
N ASP A 10 3.99 -12.59 3.14
CA ASP A 10 2.57 -12.85 2.92
C ASP A 10 1.79 -13.03 4.22
N ASN A 11 2.45 -12.87 5.37
CA ASN A 11 1.85 -12.99 6.68
C ASN A 11 0.88 -11.82 6.93
N CYS A 12 -0.41 -12.10 6.79
CA CYS A 12 -1.49 -11.14 7.00
C CYS A 12 -1.94 -11.04 8.48
N SER A 13 -1.27 -11.73 9.41
CA SER A 13 -1.63 -11.70 10.82
C SER A 13 -1.28 -10.35 11.46
N SER A 14 -2.22 -9.82 12.25
CA SER A 14 -2.00 -8.60 13.04
C SER A 14 -1.40 -8.88 14.42
N SER A 15 -1.45 -10.14 14.87
CA SER A 15 -0.85 -10.59 16.13
C SER A 15 0.63 -10.86 15.93
N VAL A 16 1.46 -10.30 16.81
CA VAL A 16 2.91 -10.46 16.78
C VAL A 16 3.34 -11.41 17.89
N MET A 17 4.10 -12.44 17.54
CA MET A 17 4.64 -13.37 18.53
C MET A 17 5.67 -12.67 19.43
N PRO A 18 5.83 -13.08 20.71
CA PRO A 18 6.77 -12.44 21.63
C PRO A 18 8.19 -12.33 21.05
N GLU A 19 8.66 -13.36 20.36
CA GLU A 19 9.99 -13.47 19.74
C GLU A 19 10.16 -12.48 18.58
N GLU A 20 9.17 -12.38 17.70
CA GLU A 20 9.16 -11.43 16.59
C GLU A 20 9.22 -9.99 17.12
N ALA A 21 8.46 -9.71 18.16
CA ALA A 21 8.45 -8.38 18.73
C ALA A 21 9.72 -8.04 19.53
N SER A 22 10.36 -9.02 20.17
CA SER A 22 11.69 -8.83 20.77
C SER A 22 12.73 -8.49 19.69
N ARG A 23 12.75 -9.23 18.58
CA ARG A 23 13.62 -8.93 17.42
C ARG A 23 13.36 -7.52 16.87
N ALA A 24 12.10 -7.14 16.70
CA ALA A 24 11.75 -5.80 16.23
C ALA A 24 12.23 -4.71 17.21
N MET A 25 12.16 -4.95 18.52
CA MET A 25 12.66 -4.00 19.53
C MET A 25 14.17 -3.87 19.52
N GLU A 26 14.91 -4.97 19.38
CA GLU A 26 16.37 -4.97 19.23
C GLU A 26 16.81 -4.13 18.03
N GLU A 27 16.04 -4.15 16.94
CA GLU A 27 16.33 -3.35 15.74
C GLU A 27 15.93 -1.86 15.91
N LEU A 28 14.75 -1.59 16.48
CA LEU A 28 14.15 -0.25 16.46
C LEU A 28 14.58 0.63 17.65
N LEU A 29 14.86 0.04 18.81
CA LEU A 29 15.19 0.79 20.02
C LEU A 29 16.52 1.56 19.89
N PRO A 30 17.60 0.97 19.35
CA PRO A 30 18.85 1.70 19.15
C PRO A 30 18.64 2.93 18.26
N LYS A 31 17.94 2.77 17.12
CA LYS A 31 17.62 3.85 16.16
C LYS A 31 16.84 4.98 16.82
N ALA A 32 15.81 4.63 17.60
CA ALA A 32 15.00 5.63 18.32
C ALA A 32 15.80 6.35 19.42
N SER A 33 16.70 5.65 20.10
CA SER A 33 17.48 6.20 21.21
C SER A 33 18.54 7.22 20.78
N VAL A 34 18.96 7.21 19.51
CA VAL A 34 19.82 8.27 18.94
C VAL A 34 19.10 9.62 18.95
N VAL A 35 17.79 9.63 18.67
CA VAL A 35 16.96 10.85 18.65
C VAL A 35 16.49 11.22 20.06
N TYR A 36 16.10 10.23 20.86
CA TYR A 36 15.60 10.45 22.23
C TYR A 36 16.12 9.36 23.19
N PRO A 37 17.26 9.59 23.88
CA PRO A 37 17.92 8.57 24.70
C PRO A 37 17.05 8.01 25.84
N ASN A 38 16.16 8.83 26.41
CA ASN A 38 15.30 8.43 27.52
C ASN A 38 14.26 7.36 27.13
N ILE A 39 14.04 7.07 25.83
CA ILE A 39 13.17 5.98 25.38
C ILE A 39 13.62 4.61 25.92
N LYS A 40 14.92 4.43 26.24
CA LYS A 40 15.46 3.19 26.81
C LYS A 40 14.87 2.85 28.19
N LYS A 41 14.32 3.84 28.90
CA LYS A 41 13.70 3.68 30.23
C LYS A 41 12.23 3.28 30.14
N TRP A 42 11.63 3.31 28.94
CA TRP A 42 10.20 3.04 28.77
C TRP A 42 9.93 1.55 28.67
N GLY A 43 8.83 1.09 29.30
CA GLY A 43 8.34 -0.27 29.15
C GLY A 43 7.66 -0.48 27.79
N ARG A 44 7.77 -1.71 27.25
CA ARG A 44 7.04 -2.11 26.04
C ARG A 44 5.57 -2.36 26.39
N VAL A 45 4.66 -1.66 25.70
CA VAL A 45 3.21 -1.91 25.83
C VAL A 45 2.73 -3.02 24.89
N GLY A 46 3.27 -3.10 23.67
CA GLY A 46 2.86 -4.11 22.69
C GLY A 46 3.55 -3.93 21.35
N ALA A 47 3.27 -4.85 20.41
CA ALA A 47 3.69 -4.77 19.01
C ALA A 47 2.53 -5.20 18.10
N ARG A 48 2.49 -4.62 16.89
CA ARG A 48 1.51 -4.92 15.85
C ARG A 48 2.23 -5.09 14.52
N ALA A 49 1.77 -6.06 13.74
CA ALA A 49 2.21 -6.27 12.38
C ALA A 49 1.12 -5.79 11.40
N GLY A 50 1.55 -5.49 10.19
CA GLY A 50 0.67 -5.12 9.10
C GLY A 50 1.41 -5.17 7.77
N LEU A 51 0.71 -5.60 6.72
CA LEU A 51 1.25 -5.67 5.38
C LEU A 51 1.03 -4.35 4.64
N ARG A 52 2.09 -3.85 3.99
CA ARG A 52 2.03 -2.67 3.14
C ARG A 52 2.04 -3.10 1.69
N ALA A 53 0.94 -2.86 0.98
CA ALA A 53 0.89 -3.04 -0.47
C ALA A 53 1.72 -1.94 -1.14
N MET A 54 2.97 -2.27 -1.50
CA MET A 54 3.87 -1.34 -2.15
C MET A 54 3.65 -1.32 -3.67
N PRO A 55 3.46 -0.14 -4.27
CA PRO A 55 3.39 -0.06 -5.71
C PRO A 55 4.80 -0.13 -6.32
N PRO A 56 4.90 -0.55 -7.59
CA PRO A 56 6.15 -0.58 -8.32
C PRO A 56 6.86 0.78 -8.31
N LEU A 57 8.19 0.75 -8.31
CA LEU A 57 9.01 1.96 -8.41
C LEU A 57 9.02 2.43 -9.87
N THR A 58 8.61 3.67 -10.10
CA THR A 58 8.67 4.34 -11.41
C THR A 58 9.66 5.52 -11.37
N PRO A 59 10.00 6.17 -12.50
CA PRO A 59 10.79 7.41 -12.50
C PRO A 59 10.15 8.54 -11.69
N LEU A 60 8.82 8.53 -11.51
CA LEU A 60 8.08 9.48 -10.66
C LEU A 60 7.99 9.02 -9.19
N GLY A 61 8.64 7.92 -8.85
CA GLY A 61 8.60 7.28 -7.54
C GLY A 61 7.57 6.14 -7.46
N SER A 62 7.35 5.68 -6.23
CA SER A 62 6.40 4.62 -5.88
C SER A 62 5.02 5.26 -5.62
N LEU A 63 4.24 5.40 -6.69
CA LEU A 63 2.92 6.06 -6.70
C LEU A 63 1.78 5.05 -6.53
N PRO A 64 0.68 5.43 -5.86
CA PRO A 64 -0.53 4.62 -5.74
C PRO A 64 -1.10 4.20 -7.10
N LEU A 65 -1.79 3.07 -7.11
CA LEU A 65 -2.38 2.49 -8.30
C LEU A 65 -3.88 2.79 -8.33
N LEU A 66 -4.31 3.55 -9.32
CA LEU A 66 -5.72 3.83 -9.60
C LEU A 66 -6.10 3.29 -10.98
N GLY A 67 -7.39 3.04 -11.19
CA GLY A 67 -7.93 2.81 -12.52
C GLY A 67 -9.09 1.84 -12.56
N CYS A 68 -9.75 1.81 -13.72
CA CYS A 68 -10.74 0.82 -14.07
C CYS A 68 -10.05 -0.50 -14.43
N VAL A 69 -10.42 -1.59 -13.75
CA VAL A 69 -9.87 -2.94 -13.88
C VAL A 69 -10.90 -3.94 -14.42
N THR A 70 -11.99 -3.44 -15.01
CA THR A 70 -13.09 -4.26 -15.55
C THR A 70 -12.60 -5.37 -16.48
N GLU A 71 -11.71 -5.04 -17.41
CA GLU A 71 -11.12 -6.01 -18.34
C GLU A 71 -10.30 -7.10 -17.63
N MET A 72 -9.65 -6.76 -16.51
CA MET A 72 -8.83 -7.68 -15.74
C MET A 72 -9.65 -8.62 -14.85
N VAL A 73 -10.81 -8.16 -14.36
CA VAL A 73 -11.65 -8.91 -13.41
C VAL A 73 -12.72 -9.75 -14.11
N ALA A 74 -13.36 -9.21 -15.16
CA ALA A 74 -14.52 -9.83 -15.80
C ALA A 74 -14.24 -10.39 -17.20
N GLY A 75 -12.98 -10.40 -17.64
CA GLY A 75 -12.59 -10.82 -18.99
C GLY A 75 -13.32 -10.05 -20.10
N GLY A 76 -13.84 -8.85 -19.79
CA GLY A 76 -14.61 -7.99 -20.70
C GLY A 76 -15.99 -8.52 -21.12
N LYS A 77 -16.51 -9.61 -20.53
CA LYS A 77 -17.68 -10.33 -21.08
C LYS A 77 -19.05 -9.78 -20.64
N ASP A 78 -19.14 -9.19 -19.46
CA ASP A 78 -20.39 -8.58 -18.97
C ASP A 78 -20.22 -7.06 -18.89
N GLY A 79 -20.63 -6.36 -19.96
CA GLY A 79 -20.61 -4.89 -20.04
C GLY A 79 -21.55 -4.16 -19.07
N SER A 80 -22.10 -4.88 -18.08
CA SER A 80 -23.07 -4.37 -17.10
C SER A 80 -22.42 -3.78 -15.84
N CYS A 81 -21.18 -4.15 -15.52
CA CYS A 81 -20.50 -3.72 -14.29
C CYS A 81 -19.07 -3.26 -14.54
N ARG A 82 -18.66 -2.17 -13.89
CA ARG A 82 -17.28 -1.69 -13.93
C ARG A 82 -16.60 -1.83 -12.57
N TYR A 83 -15.37 -2.31 -12.58
CA TYR A 83 -14.54 -2.49 -11.40
C TYR A 83 -13.46 -1.42 -11.35
N TRP A 84 -13.25 -0.83 -10.18
CA TRP A 84 -12.28 0.25 -9.98
C TRP A 84 -11.32 -0.12 -8.84
N LEU A 85 -10.04 0.19 -9.04
CA LEU A 85 -8.98 -0.10 -8.09
C LEU A 85 -8.50 1.20 -7.41
N VAL A 86 -8.33 1.11 -6.09
CA VAL A 86 -7.49 2.02 -5.29
C VAL A 86 -6.52 1.14 -4.51
N GLY A 87 -5.26 1.12 -4.90
CA GLY A 87 -4.27 0.20 -4.34
C GLY A 87 -2.86 0.79 -4.27
N GLY A 88 -1.91 -0.02 -3.80
CA GLY A 88 -0.51 0.40 -3.73
C GLY A 88 -0.27 1.58 -2.77
N LEU A 89 -0.98 1.62 -1.64
CA LEU A 89 -0.91 2.77 -0.72
C LEU A 89 0.33 2.75 0.21
N GLY A 90 1.14 1.69 0.17
CA GLY A 90 2.40 1.58 0.91
C GLY A 90 2.35 2.04 2.37
N SER A 91 3.39 2.75 2.82
CA SER A 91 3.46 3.35 4.17
C SER A 91 2.81 4.75 4.27
N ARG A 92 2.29 5.29 3.16
CA ARG A 92 1.81 6.68 3.05
C ARG A 92 0.30 6.77 2.77
N GLY A 93 -0.42 5.65 2.83
CA GLY A 93 -1.84 5.59 2.54
C GLY A 93 -2.69 6.60 3.30
N LEU A 94 -2.42 6.78 4.59
CA LEU A 94 -3.15 7.74 5.41
C LEU A 94 -3.01 9.19 4.92
N LEU A 95 -1.90 9.55 4.26
CA LEU A 95 -1.69 10.91 3.76
C LEU A 95 -2.59 11.23 2.56
N TYR A 96 -2.81 10.28 1.65
CA TYR A 96 -3.45 10.55 0.36
C TYR A 96 -4.77 9.81 0.12
N HIS A 97 -5.17 8.85 0.97
CA HIS A 97 -6.38 8.05 0.75
C HIS A 97 -7.65 8.89 0.49
N GLY A 98 -7.83 10.02 1.19
CA GLY A 98 -8.97 10.90 0.98
C GLY A 98 -8.98 11.55 -0.41
N LEU A 99 -7.83 12.03 -0.87
CA LEU A 99 -7.69 12.62 -2.21
C LEU A 99 -7.91 11.56 -3.31
N LEU A 100 -7.25 10.41 -3.20
CA LEU A 100 -7.39 9.32 -4.16
C LEU A 100 -8.80 8.75 -4.19
N GLY A 101 -9.43 8.60 -3.02
CA GLY A 101 -10.81 8.14 -2.90
C GLY A 101 -11.77 9.10 -3.58
N LYS A 102 -11.58 10.42 -3.41
CA LYS A 102 -12.36 11.44 -4.13
C LYS A 102 -12.18 11.33 -5.65
N MET A 103 -10.95 11.20 -6.14
CA MET A 103 -10.66 11.07 -7.57
C MET A 103 -11.34 9.83 -8.18
N VAL A 104 -11.20 8.67 -7.53
CA VAL A 104 -11.85 7.44 -8.02
C VAL A 104 -13.35 7.51 -7.91
N ALA A 105 -13.90 8.07 -6.84
CA ALA A 105 -15.36 8.28 -6.74
C ALA A 105 -15.90 9.14 -7.89
N GLN A 106 -15.18 10.19 -8.28
CA GLN A 106 -15.53 10.98 -9.47
C GLN A 106 -15.46 10.15 -10.75
N ALA A 107 -14.40 9.37 -10.95
CA ALA A 107 -14.24 8.50 -12.11
C ALA A 107 -15.36 7.44 -12.20
N VAL A 108 -15.78 6.90 -11.06
CA VAL A 108 -16.92 5.97 -10.95
C VAL A 108 -18.22 6.64 -11.36
N ILE A 109 -18.52 7.82 -10.80
CA ILE A 109 -19.76 8.57 -11.08
C ILE A 109 -19.84 8.94 -12.57
N TYR A 110 -18.75 9.45 -13.15
CA TYR A 110 -18.70 9.78 -14.57
C TYR A 110 -18.59 8.56 -15.48
N SER A 111 -18.29 7.39 -14.91
CA SER A 111 -17.96 6.21 -15.68
C SER A 111 -16.88 6.54 -16.72
N ASP A 112 -15.81 7.20 -16.29
CA ASP A 112 -14.73 7.67 -17.18
C ASP A 112 -13.38 7.62 -16.46
N GLU A 113 -12.42 6.85 -16.98
CA GLU A 113 -11.05 6.75 -16.42
C GLU A 113 -10.20 7.96 -16.80
N VAL A 114 -10.56 8.72 -17.84
CA VAL A 114 -9.80 9.87 -18.35
C VAL A 114 -9.69 11.00 -17.31
N VAL A 115 -10.60 11.07 -16.35
CA VAL A 115 -10.53 12.05 -15.26
C VAL A 115 -9.42 11.75 -14.24
N LEU A 116 -8.83 10.56 -14.26
CA LEU A 116 -7.73 10.18 -13.38
C LEU A 116 -6.38 10.62 -13.98
N PRO A 117 -5.43 11.12 -13.15
CA PRO A 117 -4.09 11.42 -13.60
C PRO A 117 -3.39 10.20 -14.21
N SER A 118 -2.74 10.41 -15.36
CA SER A 118 -2.10 9.34 -16.13
C SER A 118 -0.99 8.64 -15.35
N GLU A 119 -0.33 9.35 -14.44
CA GLU A 119 0.71 8.86 -13.54
C GLU A 119 0.18 7.73 -12.66
N LEU A 120 -1.08 7.84 -12.22
CA LEU A 120 -1.75 6.87 -11.34
C LEU A 120 -2.38 5.69 -12.08
N THR A 121 -2.51 5.76 -13.41
CA THR A 121 -3.10 4.70 -14.26
C THR A 121 -2.07 4.04 -15.19
N SER A 122 -0.89 4.64 -15.37
CA SER A 122 0.20 4.19 -16.26
C SER A 122 0.68 2.76 -15.98
N TRP A 123 0.52 2.29 -14.75
CA TRP A 123 0.88 0.93 -14.33
C TRP A 123 0.19 -0.16 -15.17
N LYS A 124 -1.00 0.12 -15.72
CA LYS A 124 -1.73 -0.80 -16.62
C LYS A 124 -0.97 -1.09 -17.92
N LYS A 125 -0.09 -0.18 -18.35
CA LYS A 125 0.72 -0.32 -19.56
C LYS A 125 1.98 -1.17 -19.33
N MET A 126 2.40 -1.33 -18.07
CA MET A 126 3.62 -2.04 -17.72
C MET A 126 3.47 -3.55 -17.97
N ALA A 127 4.50 -4.16 -18.56
CA ALA A 127 4.50 -5.58 -18.96
C ALA A 127 4.33 -6.56 -17.77
N VAL A 128 4.57 -6.11 -16.53
CA VAL A 128 4.48 -6.93 -15.31
C VAL A 128 3.08 -7.51 -15.10
N TRP A 129 2.02 -6.83 -15.54
CA TRP A 129 0.63 -7.25 -15.33
C TRP A 129 -0.01 -8.00 -16.52
N ARG A 130 0.73 -8.16 -17.64
CA ARG A 130 0.25 -8.89 -18.83
C ARG A 130 0.53 -10.41 -18.80
N LYS A 131 1.23 -10.91 -17.77
CA LYS A 131 1.59 -12.33 -17.63
C LYS A 131 0.73 -13.11 -16.62
N ALA A 132 -0.34 -12.50 -16.10
CA ALA A 132 -1.25 -13.15 -15.16
C ALA A 132 -2.64 -13.43 -15.77
N SER A 133 -2.70 -13.60 -17.10
CA SER A 133 -3.91 -13.92 -17.87
C SER A 133 -3.66 -15.11 -18.77
#